data_AF-A0A9P0ZRK5-F1
#
_entry.id   AF-A0A9P0ZRK5-F1
#
_cell.length_a   1.000
_cell.length_b   1.000
_cell.length_c   1.000
_cell.angle_alpha   90.00
_cell.angle_beta   90.00
_cell.angle_gamma   90.00
#
_symmetry.space_group_name_H-M   'P 1'
#
loop_
_entity.id
_entity.type
_entity.pdbx_description
1 polymer ?
#
loop_
_entity_poly.entity_id
_entity_poly.type
_entity_poly.pdbx_seq_one_letter_code
_entity_poly.pdbx_strand_id
1 'polypeptide(L)'
;MEGVCDTNIRVADSEERISTTNVAPTVGGCNNEEVLDEYAMTYQQCSTTDTPLLTWLGGGGSGDMEAMDKTLRINGIYPNKESLKETLQLYALHNKFQFKTKTSNPDVIHVICYEEKCKWAVRGVRMNKSDCFEVRRFDNVHRCSIDSRLSGNRQASALIIGKMIKHQYLDASRKPYQPKAIMADLNWKLGVNVNYKKAWRAEEKALTSISGTDKESYMKLPMLCHIIDQENPASIISLNSDSQNNFKNLFMS
;
A
#
# COMPACT_ATOMS: atom_id res chain seq x y z
N MET A 1 -29.27 -44.06 40.13
CA MET A 1 -28.23 -43.38 39.35
C MET A 1 -28.55 -41.89 39.46
N GLU A 2 -28.47 -41.31 40.67
CA GLU A 2 -27.27 -40.64 41.23
C GLU A 2 -26.63 -39.70 40.20
N GLY A 3 -26.50 -38.38 40.37
CA GLY A 3 -26.75 -37.45 41.46
C GLY A 3 -26.16 -36.09 41.04
N VAL A 4 -26.83 -34.99 41.39
CA VAL A 4 -26.52 -33.59 41.06
C VAL A 4 -25.70 -32.95 42.18
N CYS A 5 -24.70 -32.10 41.86
CA CYS A 5 -24.34 -30.83 42.54
C CYS A 5 -23.00 -30.28 41.98
N ASP A 6 -22.91 -29.05 41.47
CA ASP A 6 -22.85 -27.73 42.11
C ASP A 6 -21.53 -27.35 42.82
N THR A 7 -20.88 -26.33 42.25
CA THR A 7 -20.20 -25.18 42.89
C THR A 7 -18.83 -25.28 43.60
N ASN A 8 -18.05 -24.21 43.34
CA ASN A 8 -17.10 -23.47 44.20
C ASN A 8 -15.62 -23.90 44.37
N ILE A 9 -14.76 -23.02 43.84
CA ILE A 9 -13.60 -22.34 44.46
C ILE A 9 -13.04 -22.95 45.77
N ARG A 10 -11.73 -23.27 45.78
CA ARG A 10 -10.74 -22.81 46.80
C ARG A 10 -9.29 -23.17 46.45
N VAL A 11 -8.42 -22.23 46.77
CA VAL A 11 -6.95 -22.28 46.84
C VAL A 11 -6.53 -23.13 48.05
N ALA A 12 -5.44 -23.89 47.94
CA ALA A 12 -4.58 -24.24 49.07
C ALA A 12 -3.16 -24.59 48.61
N ASP A 13 -2.20 -23.93 49.25
CA ASP A 13 -0.75 -24.10 49.21
C ASP A 13 -0.28 -25.44 49.82
N SER A 14 0.92 -25.88 49.45
CA SER A 14 2.04 -26.33 50.31
C SER A 14 3.02 -27.19 49.49
N GLU A 15 4.17 -26.63 49.14
CA GLU A 15 5.45 -26.74 49.86
C GLU A 15 6.11 -28.13 49.75
N GLU A 16 7.05 -28.25 48.80
CA GLU A 16 8.27 -29.03 49.06
C GLU A 16 9.48 -28.08 48.98
N ARG A 17 10.13 -27.96 50.13
CA ARG A 17 11.36 -27.21 50.38
C ARG A 17 12.52 -28.21 50.32
N ILE A 18 13.43 -28.04 49.36
CA ILE A 18 14.84 -28.46 49.55
C ILE A 18 15.74 -27.28 49.13
N SER A 19 16.50 -26.83 50.13
CA SER A 19 17.52 -25.80 50.09
C SER A 19 18.76 -26.29 49.36
N THR A 20 19.30 -25.52 48.42
CA THR A 20 20.75 -25.25 48.29
C THR A 20 21.02 -24.02 47.41
N THR A 21 21.75 -23.09 48.01
CA THR A 21 22.66 -22.06 47.49
C THR A 21 23.07 -22.07 45.99
N ASN A 22 23.10 -20.84 45.43
CA ASN A 22 24.14 -20.23 44.57
C ASN A 22 23.83 -19.86 43.10
N VAL A 23 23.91 -18.53 42.88
CA VAL A 23 24.47 -17.78 41.73
C VAL A 23 23.65 -17.69 40.42
N ALA A 24 23.38 -16.44 40.01
CA ALA A 24 22.73 -16.06 38.76
C ALA A 24 23.64 -16.30 37.53
N PRO A 25 23.10 -16.75 36.38
CA PRO A 25 23.79 -16.62 35.11
C PRO A 25 23.43 -15.29 34.44
N THR A 26 24.49 -14.56 34.10
CA THR A 26 24.52 -13.35 33.29
C THR A 26 24.10 -13.60 31.85
N VAL A 27 23.38 -12.60 31.32
CA VAL A 27 23.16 -12.17 29.93
C VAL A 27 24.02 -12.90 28.87
N GLY A 28 23.36 -13.58 27.93
CA GLY A 28 23.94 -14.04 26.66
C GLY A 28 23.17 -13.44 25.49
N GLY A 29 23.88 -12.71 24.62
CA GLY A 29 23.34 -12.05 23.44
C GLY A 29 22.86 -13.03 22.36
N CYS A 30 21.85 -12.61 21.59
CA CYS A 30 21.43 -13.31 20.38
C CYS A 30 22.21 -12.75 19.20
N ASN A 31 22.96 -13.62 18.51
CA ASN A 31 23.81 -13.31 17.37
C ASN A 31 22.96 -12.88 16.16
N ASN A 32 23.31 -11.75 15.54
CA ASN A 32 22.72 -11.21 14.32
C ASN A 32 23.38 -11.75 13.03
N GLU A 33 24.32 -12.70 13.12
CA GLU A 33 25.11 -13.18 11.98
C GLU A 33 24.28 -13.99 10.97
N GLU A 34 23.31 -14.81 11.40
CA GLU A 34 22.53 -15.66 10.48
C GLU A 34 21.60 -14.89 9.54
N VAL A 35 21.17 -13.67 9.91
CA VAL A 35 20.31 -12.82 9.07
C VAL A 35 21.13 -12.03 8.05
N LEU A 36 22.41 -11.78 8.34
CA LEU A 36 23.30 -10.98 7.48
C LEU A 36 23.79 -11.76 6.26
N ASP A 37 24.00 -13.07 6.40
CA ASP A 37 24.50 -13.93 5.31
C ASP A 37 23.46 -14.12 4.18
N GLU A 38 22.16 -14.23 4.52
CA GLU A 38 21.09 -14.35 3.52
C GLU A 38 20.93 -13.07 2.68
N TYR A 39 21.18 -11.90 3.29
CA TYR A 39 21.11 -10.60 2.62
C TYR A 39 22.34 -10.30 1.75
N ALA A 40 23.54 -10.73 2.15
CA ALA A 40 24.78 -10.53 1.38
C ALA A 40 24.73 -11.24 0.01
N MET A 41 24.14 -12.43 -0.05
CA MET A 41 23.98 -13.19 -1.30
C MET A 41 23.09 -12.49 -2.34
N THR A 42 22.15 -11.65 -1.90
CA THR A 42 21.22 -10.95 -2.79
C THR A 42 21.88 -9.73 -3.47
N TYR A 43 22.93 -9.17 -2.87
CA TYR A 43 23.60 -7.96 -3.36
C TYR A 43 24.55 -8.21 -4.54
N GLN A 44 25.12 -9.41 -4.64
CA GLN A 44 26.09 -9.77 -5.69
C GLN A 44 25.50 -9.86 -7.10
N GLN A 45 24.16 -9.91 -7.24
CA GLN A 45 23.47 -10.13 -8.53
C GLN A 45 22.96 -8.85 -9.22
N CYS A 46 23.01 -7.68 -8.58
CA CYS A 46 22.38 -6.46 -9.10
C CYS A 46 23.36 -5.42 -9.68
N SER A 47 24.66 -5.70 -9.70
CA SER A 47 25.73 -4.74 -10.00
C SER A 47 26.31 -4.85 -11.41
N THR A 48 25.49 -5.02 -12.45
CA THR A 48 25.94 -4.82 -13.85
C THR A 48 24.79 -4.43 -14.76
N THR A 49 24.60 -3.13 -15.00
CA THR A 49 24.61 -2.52 -16.35
C THR A 49 24.47 -1.00 -16.23
N ASP A 50 25.46 -0.30 -16.76
CA ASP A 50 25.60 1.15 -16.86
C ASP A 50 24.44 1.84 -17.59
N THR A 51 24.02 3.00 -17.08
CA THR A 51 23.30 4.01 -17.86
C THR A 51 24.12 5.31 -17.92
N PRO A 52 24.48 5.83 -19.10
CA PRO A 52 25.21 7.08 -19.22
C PRO A 52 24.27 8.29 -19.17
N LEU A 53 24.78 9.30 -18.46
CA LEU A 53 24.30 10.67 -18.31
C LEU A 53 24.24 11.44 -19.65
N LEU A 54 23.30 12.40 -19.70
CA LEU A 54 23.12 13.56 -20.63
C LEU A 54 22.16 13.39 -21.82
N THR A 55 20.97 14.01 -21.74
CA THR A 55 20.64 15.25 -22.49
C THR A 55 19.24 15.77 -22.13
N TRP A 56 19.20 16.99 -21.59
CA TRP A 56 17.99 17.80 -21.37
C TRP A 56 18.02 18.98 -22.34
N LEU A 57 17.01 19.13 -23.21
CA LEU A 57 16.54 20.42 -23.69
C LEU A 57 15.08 20.33 -24.15
N GLY A 58 14.22 21.14 -23.53
CA GLY A 58 13.03 21.72 -24.15
C GLY A 58 11.80 20.83 -24.31
N GLY A 59 10.73 21.15 -23.56
CA GLY A 59 9.39 20.69 -23.90
C GLY A 59 8.48 20.59 -22.69
N GLY A 60 7.48 21.46 -22.62
CA GLY A 60 6.36 21.31 -21.68
C GLY A 60 5.69 19.96 -21.92
N GLY A 61 6.03 18.98 -21.09
CA GLY A 61 5.41 17.67 -21.12
C GLY A 61 4.09 17.72 -20.39
N SER A 62 2.99 17.79 -21.13
CA SER A 62 1.79 17.05 -20.80
C SER A 62 2.20 15.59 -20.59
N GLY A 63 2.65 15.27 -19.37
CA GLY A 63 2.95 13.90 -18.97
C GLY A 63 1.65 13.13 -19.03
N ASP A 64 1.49 12.34 -20.08
CA ASP A 64 0.36 11.48 -20.27
C ASP A 64 0.19 10.59 -19.04
N MET A 65 -1.05 10.48 -18.56
CA MET A 65 -1.45 9.61 -17.45
C MET A 65 -1.40 8.14 -17.86
N GLU A 66 -0.28 7.67 -18.40
CA GLU A 66 -0.08 6.39 -19.07
C GLU A 66 0.96 5.58 -18.27
N ALA A 67 0.75 4.36 -17.79
CA ALA A 67 -0.14 3.29 -18.23
C ALA A 67 -0.66 2.48 -17.01
N MET A 68 -1.77 2.90 -16.41
CA MET A 68 -2.63 1.92 -15.73
C MET A 68 -3.53 1.31 -16.81
N ASP A 69 -3.73 -0.01 -16.82
CA ASP A 69 -4.67 -0.65 -17.76
C ASP A 69 -6.07 -0.10 -17.51
N LYS A 70 -6.44 0.87 -18.34
CA LYS A 70 -7.72 1.59 -18.33
C LYS A 70 -8.85 0.72 -18.91
N THR A 71 -8.54 -0.48 -19.41
CA THR A 71 -9.50 -1.28 -20.16
C THR A 71 -10.10 -2.36 -19.28
N LEU A 72 -11.27 -2.06 -18.70
CA LEU A 72 -12.12 -3.09 -18.12
C LEU A 72 -12.67 -3.95 -19.27
N ARG A 73 -12.46 -5.27 -19.21
CA ARG A 73 -12.87 -6.22 -20.26
C ARG A 73 -13.60 -7.40 -19.66
N ILE A 74 -14.54 -7.97 -20.43
CA ILE A 74 -15.12 -9.27 -20.08
C ILE A 74 -14.02 -10.34 -20.14
N ASN A 75 -14.07 -11.30 -19.20
CA ASN A 75 -13.05 -12.32 -18.95
C ASN A 75 -11.67 -11.75 -18.56
N GLY A 76 -11.56 -10.46 -18.23
CA GLY A 76 -10.35 -9.88 -17.66
C GLY A 76 -10.07 -10.47 -16.27
N ILE A 77 -8.82 -10.87 -16.02
CA ILE A 77 -8.37 -11.47 -14.77
C ILE A 77 -7.52 -10.46 -13.99
N TYR A 78 -7.83 -10.31 -12.71
CA TYR A 78 -7.17 -9.38 -11.79
C TYR A 78 -6.55 -10.20 -10.64
N PRO A 79 -5.37 -9.81 -10.12
CA PRO A 79 -4.66 -10.60 -9.11
C PRO A 79 -5.45 -10.83 -7.82
N ASN A 80 -6.24 -9.84 -7.41
CA ASN A 80 -7.09 -9.90 -6.24
C ASN A 80 -8.29 -8.95 -6.35
N LYS A 81 -9.17 -9.03 -5.36
CA LYS A 81 -10.38 -8.22 -5.28
C LYS A 81 -10.07 -6.71 -5.22
N GLU A 82 -9.01 -6.33 -4.53
CA GLU A 82 -8.56 -4.95 -4.36
C GLU A 82 -8.12 -4.37 -5.70
N SER A 83 -7.29 -5.09 -6.45
CA SER A 83 -6.88 -4.69 -7.81
C SER A 83 -8.09 -4.47 -8.72
N LEU A 84 -9.08 -5.38 -8.71
CA LEU A 84 -10.30 -5.20 -9.50
C LEU A 84 -11.10 -3.96 -9.05
N LYS A 85 -11.22 -3.71 -7.74
CA LYS A 85 -11.89 -2.49 -7.23
C LYS A 85 -11.18 -1.22 -7.70
N GLU A 86 -9.86 -1.21 -7.70
CA GLU A 86 -9.07 -0.07 -8.15
C GLU A 86 -9.25 0.17 -9.64
N THR A 87 -9.17 -0.88 -10.47
CA THR A 87 -9.45 -0.77 -11.91
C THR A 87 -10.86 -0.26 -12.17
N LEU A 88 -11.87 -0.73 -11.43
CA LEU A 88 -13.24 -0.23 -11.53
C LEU A 88 -13.33 1.26 -11.20
N GLN A 89 -12.65 1.71 -10.14
CA GLN A 89 -12.62 3.13 -9.74
C GLN A 89 -11.95 4.00 -10.81
N LEU A 90 -10.81 3.57 -11.35
CA LEU A 90 -10.11 4.27 -12.43
C LEU A 90 -10.96 4.33 -13.70
N TYR A 91 -11.59 3.21 -14.08
CA TYR A 91 -12.50 3.14 -15.22
C TYR A 91 -13.64 4.15 -15.10
N ALA A 92 -14.27 4.22 -13.92
CA ALA A 92 -15.36 5.14 -13.67
C ALA A 92 -14.94 6.61 -13.68
N LEU A 93 -13.76 6.95 -13.14
CA LEU A 93 -13.20 8.30 -13.19
C LEU A 93 -12.92 8.75 -14.62
N HIS A 94 -12.29 7.89 -15.42
CA HIS A 94 -11.96 8.19 -16.81
C HIS A 94 -13.22 8.39 -17.67
N ASN A 95 -14.24 7.56 -17.45
CA ASN A 95 -15.52 7.63 -18.16
C ASN A 95 -16.55 8.57 -17.52
N LYS A 96 -16.13 9.33 -16.49
CA LYS A 96 -16.91 10.39 -15.84
C LYS A 96 -18.30 9.94 -15.37
N PHE A 97 -18.33 8.83 -14.63
CA PHE A 97 -19.56 8.36 -13.98
C PHE A 97 -19.29 7.78 -12.60
N GLN A 98 -20.37 7.52 -11.85
CA GLN A 98 -20.31 6.91 -10.54
C GLN A 98 -21.03 5.56 -10.50
N PHE A 99 -20.50 4.66 -9.68
CA PHE A 99 -21.13 3.39 -9.36
C PHE A 99 -21.35 3.20 -7.86
N LYS A 100 -22.21 2.26 -7.51
CA LYS A 100 -22.37 1.73 -6.16
C LYS A 100 -22.17 0.22 -6.16
N THR A 101 -21.67 -0.30 -5.05
CA THR A 101 -21.55 -1.74 -4.83
C THR A 101 -22.93 -2.30 -4.51
N LYS A 102 -23.45 -3.18 -5.37
CA LYS A 102 -24.70 -3.91 -5.11
C LYS A 102 -24.44 -5.11 -4.20
N THR A 103 -23.34 -5.83 -4.43
CA THR A 103 -22.96 -7.00 -3.65
C THR A 103 -21.45 -7.08 -3.56
N SER A 104 -20.92 -7.38 -2.38
CA SER A 104 -19.49 -7.63 -2.18
C SER A 104 -19.32 -8.65 -1.05
N ASN A 105 -18.81 -9.82 -1.39
CA ASN A 105 -18.43 -10.88 -0.45
C ASN A 105 -17.05 -11.44 -0.87
N PRO A 106 -16.43 -12.38 -0.14
CA PRO A 106 -15.08 -12.85 -0.47
C PRO A 106 -14.92 -13.39 -1.90
N ASP A 107 -15.99 -13.89 -2.52
CA ASP A 107 -15.96 -14.53 -3.85
C ASP A 107 -16.50 -13.65 -4.97
N VAL A 108 -17.22 -12.58 -4.66
CA VAL A 108 -17.99 -11.81 -5.65
C VAL A 108 -17.87 -10.32 -5.35
N ILE A 109 -17.66 -9.56 -6.42
CA ILE A 109 -17.92 -8.13 -6.45
C ILE A 109 -18.90 -7.82 -7.57
N HIS A 110 -19.99 -7.13 -7.23
CA HIS A 110 -20.98 -6.67 -8.19
C HIS A 110 -21.21 -5.18 -7.98
N VAL A 111 -20.82 -4.40 -8.97
CA VAL A 111 -21.03 -2.95 -9.00
C VAL A 111 -22.04 -2.61 -10.07
N ILE A 112 -22.88 -1.62 -9.78
CA ILE A 112 -23.91 -1.11 -10.68
C ILE A 112 -23.81 0.40 -10.75
N CYS A 113 -24.37 1.01 -11.78
CA CYS A 113 -24.48 2.46 -11.85
C CYS A 113 -25.13 3.02 -10.58
N TYR A 114 -24.78 4.26 -10.24
CA TYR A 114 -25.41 4.96 -9.11
C TYR A 114 -26.94 5.06 -9.27
N GLU A 115 -27.37 5.40 -10.49
CA GLU A 115 -28.78 5.50 -10.90
C GLU A 115 -29.44 4.13 -11.00
N GLU A 116 -30.59 3.94 -10.34
CA GLU A 116 -31.20 2.61 -10.15
C GLU A 116 -31.70 1.96 -11.45
N LYS A 117 -32.23 2.77 -12.37
CA LYS A 117 -32.79 2.30 -13.65
C LYS A 117 -31.73 2.14 -14.76
N CYS A 118 -30.46 2.41 -14.45
CA CYS A 118 -29.38 2.30 -15.41
C CYS A 118 -28.91 0.83 -15.53
N LYS A 119 -28.64 0.40 -16.76
CA LYS A 119 -28.24 -0.99 -17.07
C LYS A 119 -26.75 -1.26 -16.87
N TRP A 120 -25.94 -0.22 -16.64
CA TRP A 120 -24.50 -0.41 -16.48
C TRP A 120 -24.19 -1.20 -15.21
N ALA A 121 -23.46 -2.31 -15.36
CA ALA A 121 -23.11 -3.22 -14.28
C ALA A 121 -21.86 -4.03 -14.60
N VAL A 122 -21.08 -4.34 -13.57
CA VAL A 122 -19.92 -5.23 -13.67
C VAL A 122 -19.97 -6.25 -12.55
N ARG A 123 -19.78 -7.52 -12.88
CA ARG A 123 -19.64 -8.60 -11.91
C ARG A 123 -18.29 -9.29 -12.08
N GLY A 124 -17.47 -9.20 -11.03
CA GLY A 124 -16.27 -10.00 -10.85
C GLY A 124 -16.53 -11.17 -9.93
N VAL A 125 -15.94 -12.32 -10.24
CA VAL A 125 -16.03 -13.55 -9.44
C VAL A 125 -14.63 -14.10 -9.20
N ARG A 126 -14.34 -14.53 -7.97
CA ARG A 126 -13.09 -15.17 -7.59
C ARG A 126 -12.93 -16.50 -8.34
N MET A 127 -11.76 -16.73 -8.90
CA MET A 127 -11.43 -17.98 -9.56
C MET A 127 -11.13 -19.05 -8.52
N ASN A 128 -11.57 -20.29 -8.79
CA ASN A 128 -11.41 -21.41 -7.86
C ASN A 128 -9.96 -21.59 -7.44
N LYS A 129 -9.72 -21.75 -6.13
CA LYS A 129 -8.40 -22.02 -5.53
C LYS A 129 -7.35 -20.92 -5.78
N SER A 130 -7.77 -19.68 -6.07
CA SER A 130 -6.88 -18.54 -6.21
C SER A 130 -7.52 -17.28 -5.62
N ASP A 131 -6.71 -16.25 -5.38
CA ASP A 131 -7.21 -14.92 -5.02
C ASP A 131 -7.62 -14.10 -6.24
N CYS A 132 -7.36 -14.60 -7.45
CA CYS A 132 -7.64 -13.91 -8.70
C CYS A 132 -9.14 -13.72 -8.91
N PHE A 133 -9.52 -12.57 -9.48
CA PHE A 133 -10.89 -12.23 -9.84
C PHE A 133 -11.04 -12.10 -11.34
N GLU A 134 -12.07 -12.74 -11.90
CA GLU A 134 -12.41 -12.65 -13.31
C GLU A 134 -13.71 -11.85 -13.51
N VAL A 135 -13.71 -10.91 -14.46
CA VAL A 135 -14.92 -10.17 -14.85
C VAL A 135 -15.82 -11.06 -15.71
N ARG A 136 -16.85 -11.64 -15.08
CA ARG A 136 -17.82 -12.55 -15.75
C ARG A 136 -18.98 -11.83 -16.43
N ARG A 137 -19.27 -10.59 -16.03
CA ARG A 137 -20.31 -9.76 -16.64
C ARG A 137 -19.83 -8.33 -16.74
N PHE A 138 -20.01 -7.72 -17.90
CA PHE A 138 -19.75 -6.31 -18.11
C PHE A 138 -20.78 -5.71 -19.06
N ASP A 139 -21.78 -5.04 -18.50
CA ASP A 139 -22.76 -4.25 -19.25
C ASP A 139 -22.25 -2.81 -19.36
N ASN A 140 -21.66 -2.46 -20.50
CA ASN A 140 -21.05 -1.12 -20.68
C ASN A 140 -22.05 -0.03 -21.15
N VAL A 141 -23.36 -0.29 -21.08
CA VAL A 141 -24.38 0.63 -21.61
C VAL A 141 -25.01 1.44 -20.49
N HIS A 142 -24.82 2.76 -20.53
CA HIS A 142 -25.53 3.70 -19.68
C HIS A 142 -26.87 4.13 -20.31
N ARG A 143 -27.93 4.20 -19.49
CA ARG A 143 -29.22 4.83 -19.85
C ARG A 143 -29.59 6.00 -18.92
N CYS A 144 -28.73 6.31 -17.96
CA CYS A 144 -28.92 7.44 -17.05
C CYS A 144 -28.55 8.77 -17.73
N SER A 145 -29.09 9.86 -17.18
CA SER A 145 -28.77 11.22 -17.65
C SER A 145 -27.29 11.56 -17.40
N ILE A 146 -26.81 12.59 -18.10
CA ILE A 146 -25.45 13.10 -17.90
C ILE A 146 -25.31 13.67 -16.49
N ASP A 147 -26.31 14.42 -16.01
CA ASP A 147 -26.31 15.04 -14.68
C ASP A 147 -26.19 14.00 -13.55
N SER A 148 -26.95 12.90 -13.65
CA SER A 148 -26.83 11.79 -12.68
C SER A 148 -25.41 11.21 -12.64
N ARG A 149 -24.71 11.14 -13.77
CA ARG A 149 -23.35 10.60 -13.85
C ARG A 149 -22.32 11.54 -13.22
N LEU A 150 -22.46 12.85 -13.41
CA LEU A 150 -21.49 13.87 -13.00
C LEU A 150 -21.75 14.47 -11.61
N SER A 151 -22.87 14.15 -10.98
CA SER A 151 -23.30 14.71 -9.68
C SER A 151 -22.35 14.46 -8.49
N GLY A 152 -21.24 13.74 -8.65
CA GLY A 152 -20.35 13.42 -7.55
C GLY A 152 -19.08 12.68 -7.97
N ASN A 153 -18.21 12.48 -6.97
CA ASN A 153 -16.83 12.01 -7.16
C ASN A 153 -16.52 10.80 -6.25
N ARG A 154 -17.47 9.86 -6.10
CA ARG A 154 -17.37 8.75 -5.14
C ARG A 154 -16.16 7.85 -5.39
N GLN A 155 -15.77 7.69 -6.65
CA GLN A 155 -14.63 6.88 -7.09
C GLN A 155 -13.29 7.63 -6.97
N ALA A 156 -13.31 8.96 -6.78
CA ALA A 156 -12.13 9.79 -6.57
C ALA A 156 -11.68 9.69 -5.10
N SER A 157 -11.14 8.53 -4.71
CA SER A 157 -10.52 8.34 -3.41
C SER A 157 -9.10 8.90 -3.41
N ALA A 158 -8.57 9.26 -2.24
CA ALA A 158 -7.19 9.75 -2.14
C ALA A 158 -6.17 8.72 -2.62
N LEU A 159 -6.41 7.43 -2.38
CA LEU A 159 -5.57 6.33 -2.87
C LEU A 159 -5.53 6.29 -4.41
N ILE A 160 -6.70 6.36 -5.06
CA ILE A 160 -6.80 6.31 -6.52
C ILE A 160 -6.17 7.55 -7.15
N ILE A 161 -6.47 8.74 -6.62
CA ILE A 161 -5.84 9.98 -7.07
C ILE A 161 -4.32 9.90 -6.89
N GLY A 162 -3.84 9.45 -5.73
CA GLY A 162 -2.41 9.28 -5.44
C GLY A 162 -1.69 8.39 -6.45
N LYS A 163 -2.31 7.25 -6.81
CA LYS A 163 -1.80 6.38 -7.87
C LYS A 163 -1.74 7.06 -9.23
N MET A 164 -2.73 7.88 -9.58
CA MET A 164 -2.75 8.63 -10.85
C MET A 164 -1.65 9.70 -10.92
N ILE A 165 -1.42 10.43 -9.82
CA ILE A 165 -0.45 11.53 -9.77
C ILE A 165 0.95 11.08 -9.39
N LYS A 166 1.17 9.79 -9.09
CA LYS A 166 2.46 9.23 -8.65
C LYS A 166 3.62 9.68 -9.53
N HIS A 167 3.43 9.65 -10.85
CA HIS A 167 4.45 10.03 -11.83
C HIS A 167 4.96 11.49 -11.67
N GLN A 168 4.14 12.39 -11.10
CA GLN A 168 4.51 13.78 -10.87
C GLN A 168 5.58 13.95 -9.79
N TYR A 169 5.80 12.92 -8.96
CA TYR A 169 6.77 12.94 -7.86
C TYR A 169 8.00 12.06 -8.11
N LEU A 170 8.11 11.43 -9.28
CA LEU A 170 9.27 10.60 -9.62
C LEU A 170 10.51 11.44 -10.00
N ASP A 171 10.30 12.66 -10.47
CA ASP A 171 11.37 13.58 -10.88
C ASP A 171 11.61 14.62 -9.79
N ALA A 172 12.65 14.40 -8.99
CA ALA A 172 13.04 15.28 -7.88
C ALA A 172 13.53 16.67 -8.34
N SER A 173 13.81 16.86 -9.63
CA SER A 173 14.23 18.16 -10.19
C SER A 173 13.06 19.12 -10.43
N ARG A 174 11.81 18.60 -10.46
CA ARG A 174 10.61 19.41 -10.68
C ARG A 174 10.14 20.06 -9.39
N LYS A 175 9.49 21.22 -9.54
CA LYS A 175 8.82 21.90 -8.43
C LYS A 175 7.81 20.93 -7.76
N PRO A 176 7.71 20.91 -6.42
CA PRO A 176 6.80 20.00 -5.75
C PRO A 176 5.36 20.18 -6.23
N TYR A 177 4.71 19.09 -6.63
CA TYR A 177 3.37 19.08 -7.17
C TYR A 177 2.34 19.32 -6.04
N GLN A 178 1.90 20.56 -5.89
CA GLN A 178 1.11 21.02 -4.74
C GLN A 178 -0.34 20.51 -4.77
N PRO A 179 -1.02 20.36 -3.60
CA PRO A 179 -2.44 20.02 -3.53
C PRO A 179 -3.37 20.89 -4.37
N LYS A 180 -3.08 22.20 -4.49
CA LYS A 180 -3.85 23.12 -5.35
C LYS A 180 -3.72 22.77 -6.84
N ALA A 181 -2.53 22.37 -7.28
CA ALA A 181 -2.31 21.91 -8.65
C ALA A 181 -3.06 20.60 -8.91
N ILE A 182 -3.01 19.65 -7.97
CA ILE A 182 -3.80 18.40 -8.03
C ILE A 182 -5.30 18.71 -8.23
N MET A 183 -5.86 19.63 -7.43
CA MET A 183 -7.28 20.01 -7.56
C MET A 183 -7.59 20.59 -8.94
N ALA A 184 -6.75 21.49 -9.44
CA ALA A 184 -6.93 22.13 -10.75
C ALA A 184 -6.85 21.09 -11.89
N ASP A 185 -5.85 20.21 -11.85
CA ASP A 185 -5.63 19.17 -12.84
C ASP A 185 -6.76 18.14 -12.89
N LEU A 186 -7.25 17.69 -11.73
CA LEU A 186 -8.38 16.75 -11.66
C LEU A 186 -9.66 17.36 -12.22
N ASN A 187 -9.89 18.65 -11.96
CA ASN A 187 -11.03 19.36 -12.52
C ASN A 187 -10.87 19.52 -14.04
N TRP A 188 -9.73 20.00 -14.50
CA TRP A 188 -9.43 20.21 -15.93
C TRP A 188 -9.51 18.91 -16.74
N LYS A 189 -8.85 17.85 -16.27
CA LYS A 189 -8.70 16.58 -17.01
C LYS A 189 -9.95 15.69 -16.89
N LEU A 190 -10.54 15.60 -15.69
CA LEU A 190 -11.59 14.62 -15.40
C LEU A 190 -12.95 15.24 -15.10
N GLY A 191 -13.04 16.56 -14.92
CA GLY A 191 -14.25 17.23 -14.43
C GLY A 191 -14.55 16.93 -12.95
N VAL A 192 -13.54 16.49 -12.20
CA VAL A 192 -13.70 15.98 -10.84
C VAL A 192 -13.26 17.05 -9.84
N ASN A 193 -14.22 17.64 -9.13
CA ASN A 193 -13.95 18.60 -8.07
C ASN A 193 -13.57 17.90 -6.75
N VAL A 194 -12.37 18.17 -6.24
CA VAL A 194 -11.81 17.57 -5.03
C VAL A 194 -11.46 18.67 -4.03
N ASN A 195 -11.77 18.45 -2.75
CA ASN A 195 -11.37 19.38 -1.71
C ASN A 195 -9.87 19.28 -1.39
N TYR A 196 -9.33 20.35 -0.80
CA TYR A 196 -7.91 20.46 -0.46
C TYR A 196 -7.40 19.31 0.40
N LYS A 197 -8.14 18.92 1.45
CA LYS A 197 -7.74 17.84 2.37
C LYS A 197 -7.58 16.50 1.63
N LYS A 198 -8.44 16.21 0.66
CA LYS A 198 -8.34 14.98 -0.15
C LYS A 198 -7.16 15.06 -1.13
N ALA A 199 -6.90 16.22 -1.73
CA ALA A 199 -5.73 16.42 -2.57
C ALA A 199 -4.42 16.23 -1.78
N TRP A 200 -4.32 16.79 -0.58
CA TRP A 200 -3.18 16.58 0.32
C TRP A 200 -3.00 15.11 0.72
N ARG A 201 -4.08 14.39 1.04
CA ARG A 201 -4.01 12.94 1.30
C ARG A 201 -3.60 12.14 0.06
N ALA A 202 -3.96 12.60 -1.14
CA ALA A 202 -3.56 11.93 -2.37
C ALA A 202 -2.06 12.10 -2.65
N GLU A 203 -1.53 13.30 -2.40
CA GLU A 203 -0.09 13.57 -2.39
C GLU A 203 0.64 12.64 -1.40
N GLU A 204 0.16 12.55 -0.16
CA GLU A 204 0.73 11.64 0.85
C GLU A 204 0.75 10.19 0.34
N LYS A 205 -0.37 9.71 -0.24
CA LYS A 205 -0.43 8.35 -0.82
C LYS A 205 0.49 8.13 -2.01
N ALA A 206 0.71 9.16 -2.83
CA ALA A 206 1.65 9.10 -3.94
C ALA A 206 3.09 8.96 -3.41
N LEU A 207 3.48 9.79 -2.45
CA LEU A 207 4.80 9.78 -1.83
C LEU A 207 5.09 8.48 -1.09
N THR A 208 4.15 7.98 -0.26
CA THR A 208 4.31 6.67 0.40
C THR A 208 4.44 5.53 -0.61
N SER A 209 3.82 5.63 -1.79
CA SER A 209 3.97 4.61 -2.84
C SER A 209 5.33 4.65 -3.56
N ILE A 210 6.07 5.76 -3.46
CA ILE A 210 7.40 5.93 -4.06
C ILE A 210 8.48 5.60 -3.04
N SER A 211 8.42 6.24 -1.87
CA SER A 211 9.44 6.11 -0.82
C SER A 211 9.27 4.88 0.06
N GLY A 212 8.10 4.23 -0.01
CA GLY A 212 7.71 3.19 0.93
C GLY A 212 7.14 3.79 2.21
N THR A 213 6.90 2.91 3.19
CA THR A 213 6.46 3.32 4.53
C THR A 213 7.63 3.75 5.40
N ASP A 214 7.35 4.52 6.45
CA ASP A 214 8.36 4.86 7.47
C ASP A 214 9.00 3.60 8.04
N LYS A 215 8.19 2.56 8.28
CA LYS A 215 8.66 1.25 8.76
C LYS A 215 9.66 0.61 7.80
N GLU A 216 9.35 0.55 6.51
CA GLU A 216 10.26 0.03 5.47
C GLU A 216 11.54 0.86 5.36
N SER A 217 11.44 2.17 5.57
CA SER A 217 12.61 3.07 5.59
C SER A 217 13.51 2.77 6.79
N TYR A 218 12.94 2.57 7.98
CA TYR A 218 13.69 2.21 9.17
C TYR A 218 14.32 0.81 9.10
N MET A 219 13.68 -0.14 8.41
CA MET A 219 14.26 -1.47 8.16
C MET A 219 15.56 -1.44 7.36
N LYS A 220 15.83 -0.35 6.62
CA LYS A 220 17.09 -0.18 5.86
C LYS A 220 18.24 0.38 6.71
N LEU A 221 17.97 0.86 7.92
CA LEU A 221 18.99 1.46 8.77
C LEU A 221 20.12 0.49 9.19
N PRO A 222 19.86 -0.78 9.57
CA PRO A 222 20.94 -1.71 9.89
C PRO A 222 21.93 -1.89 8.73
N MET A 223 21.41 -2.03 7.50
CA MET A 223 22.23 -2.14 6.30
C MET A 223 23.03 -0.86 6.05
N LEU A 224 22.41 0.31 6.21
CA LEU A 224 23.12 1.58 6.11
C LEU A 224 24.24 1.70 7.14
N CYS A 225 24.00 1.29 8.39
CA CYS A 225 25.02 1.29 9.44
C CYS A 225 26.21 0.40 9.06
N HIS A 226 25.93 -0.79 8.51
CA HIS A 226 26.97 -1.71 8.05
C HIS A 226 27.84 -1.12 6.93
N ILE A 227 27.23 -0.46 5.94
CA ILE A 227 27.98 0.19 4.85
C ILE A 227 28.86 1.31 5.40
N ILE A 228 28.35 2.13 6.31
CA ILE A 228 29.13 3.25 6.87
C ILE A 228 30.30 2.74 7.70
N ASP A 229 30.11 1.67 8.48
CA ASP A 229 31.18 1.01 9.23
C ASP A 229 32.29 0.45 8.31
N GLN A 230 31.92 -0.08 7.14
CA GLN A 230 32.87 -0.55 6.13
C GLN A 230 33.64 0.59 5.45
N GLU A 231 32.94 1.63 4.99
CA GLU A 231 33.54 2.73 4.24
C GLU A 231 34.31 3.71 5.15
N ASN A 232 33.90 3.83 6.41
CA ASN A 232 34.51 4.72 7.39
C ASN A 232 34.67 3.99 8.75
N PRO A 233 35.70 3.14 8.91
CA PRO A 233 35.90 2.34 10.13
C PRO A 233 36.16 3.17 11.41
N ALA A 234 36.42 4.47 11.27
CA ALA A 234 36.58 5.38 12.40
C ALA A 234 35.24 5.94 12.92
N SER A 235 34.14 5.72 12.20
CA SER A 235 32.81 6.17 12.61
C SER A 235 32.27 5.34 13.76
N ILE A 236 31.64 5.98 14.75
CA ILE A 236 30.98 5.29 15.85
C ILE A 236 29.49 5.27 15.56
N ILE A 237 28.94 4.08 15.29
CA ILE A 237 27.54 3.91 14.93
C ILE A 237 26.82 3.03 15.97
N SER A 238 25.75 3.55 16.57
CA SER A 238 24.93 2.81 17.53
C SER A 238 23.45 2.90 17.16
N LEU A 239 22.91 1.79 16.64
CA LEU A 239 21.49 1.64 16.34
C LEU A 239 20.77 0.93 17.50
N ASN A 240 19.78 1.58 18.11
CA ASN A 240 19.00 0.98 19.18
C ASN A 240 17.54 0.74 18.76
N SER A 241 17.01 -0.40 19.18
CA SER A 241 15.61 -0.80 19.04
C SER A 241 14.96 -1.02 20.40
N ASP A 242 13.63 -0.96 20.46
CA ASP A 242 12.85 -1.33 21.66
C ASP A 242 12.66 -2.86 21.79
N SER A 243 11.94 -3.30 22.82
CA SER A 243 11.64 -4.72 23.06
C SER A 243 10.73 -5.37 22.01
N GLN A 244 10.10 -4.58 21.14
CA GLN A 244 9.28 -5.04 20.02
C GLN A 244 10.04 -4.91 18.68
N ASN A 245 11.35 -4.64 18.73
CA ASN A 245 12.21 -4.42 17.57
C ASN A 245 11.80 -3.21 16.71
N ASN A 246 11.16 -2.19 17.30
CA ASN A 246 10.93 -0.91 16.63
C ASN A 246 12.14 0.01 16.82
N PHE A 247 12.44 0.81 15.81
CA PHE A 247 13.50 1.81 15.86
C PHE A 247 13.29 2.80 17.00
N LYS A 248 14.34 3.05 17.79
CA LYS A 248 14.34 4.04 18.89
C LYS A 248 15.23 5.24 18.56
N ASN A 249 16.49 5.01 18.26
CA ASN A 249 17.44 6.05 17.86
C ASN A 249 18.67 5.44 17.17
N LEU A 250 19.35 6.30 16.40
CA LEU A 250 20.62 6.03 15.75
C LEU A 250 21.60 7.13 16.19
N PHE A 251 22.75 6.74 16.72
CA PHE A 251 23.88 7.64 16.97
C PHE A 251 24.97 7.39 15.93
N MET A 252 25.57 8.47 15.44
CA MET A 252 26.68 8.46 14.49
C MET A 252 27.65 9.59 14.86
N SER A 253 28.93 9.27 15.01
CA SER A 253 30.01 10.22 15.31
C SER A 253 31.25 9.95 14.46
#